data_AF-A0A6L3MJ35-F1
#
_entry.id   AF-A0A6L3MJ35-F1
#
_cell.length_a   1.000
_cell.length_b   1.000
_cell.length_c   1.000
_cell.angle_alpha   90.00
_cell.angle_beta   90.00
_cell.angle_gamma   90.00
#
_symmetry.space_group_name_H-M   'P 1'
#
loop_
_entity.id
_entity.type
_entity.pdbx_description
1 polymer ?
#
loop_
_entity_poly.entity_id
_entity_poly.type
_entity_poly.pdbx_seq_one_letter_code
_entity_poly.pdbx_strand_id
1 'polypeptide(L)'
;YFRPNDLSTILRRIKKKFPQLKLHISILKSDEIKERYITDKYDLAIYMDIEEKNKTNNDIKIIKLSEKPLFWVKSPELNITNSPIPLITMSSSCILKSFTEDSLVKSKLPFYFSHTTTGVRGIIAAVEAGLGISCLNQSSLNSSFEIINIESDLNLP
;
A
#
# COMPACT_ATOMS: atom_id res chain seq x y z
N TYR A 1 2.77 -2.48 -3.74
CA TYR A 1 2.65 -1.01 -3.89
C TYR A 1 3.25 -0.55 -5.21
N PHE A 2 2.74 0.56 -5.78
CA PHE A 2 3.27 1.14 -7.02
C PHE A 2 4.71 1.63 -6.83
N ARG A 3 5.64 1.06 -7.60
CA ARG A 3 7.05 1.44 -7.63
C ARG A 3 7.40 1.99 -9.02
N PRO A 4 7.51 3.31 -9.19
CA PRO A 4 7.82 3.92 -10.49
C PRO A 4 9.09 3.36 -11.15
N ASN A 5 10.10 3.02 -10.34
CA ASN A 5 11.38 2.48 -10.82
C ASN A 5 11.27 1.03 -11.33
N ASP A 6 10.37 0.23 -10.74
CA ASP A 6 10.10 -1.12 -11.23
C ASP A 6 9.36 -1.03 -12.57
N LEU A 7 8.39 -0.12 -12.67
CA LEU A 7 7.66 0.14 -13.91
C LEU A 7 8.61 0.55 -15.05
N SER A 8 9.51 1.52 -14.82
CA SER A 8 10.44 1.95 -15.87
C SER A 8 11.34 0.81 -16.37
N THR A 9 11.76 -0.08 -15.47
CA THR A 9 12.55 -1.27 -15.81
C THR A 9 11.74 -2.28 -16.64
N ILE A 10 10.49 -2.53 -16.27
CA ILE A 10 9.58 -3.40 -17.03
C ILE A 10 9.33 -2.82 -18.43
N LEU A 11 9.01 -1.53 -18.53
CA LEU A 11 8.74 -0.87 -19.80
C LEU A 11 9.95 -0.88 -20.73
N ARG A 12 11.15 -0.69 -20.20
CA ARG A 12 12.40 -0.81 -20.96
C ARG A 12 12.57 -2.23 -21.54
N ARG A 13 12.27 -3.27 -20.76
CA ARG A 13 12.34 -4.67 -21.21
C ARG A 13 11.30 -4.96 -22.30
N ILE A 14 10.08 -4.47 -22.14
CA ILE A 14 9.01 -4.63 -23.14
C ILE A 14 9.41 -3.95 -24.45
N LYS A 15 9.84 -2.68 -24.40
CA LYS A 15 10.28 -1.93 -25.58
C LYS A 15 11.43 -2.61 -26.32
N LYS A 16 12.40 -3.17 -25.58
CA LYS A 16 13.53 -3.91 -26.18
C LYS A 16 13.09 -5.19 -26.90
N LYS A 17 12.10 -5.90 -26.34
CA LYS A 17 11.62 -7.18 -26.89
C LYS A 17 10.56 -7.00 -28.00
N PHE A 18 9.75 -5.95 -27.90
CA PHE A 18 8.63 -5.66 -28.79
C PHE A 18 8.65 -4.18 -29.20
N PRO A 19 9.55 -3.77 -30.11
CA PRO A 19 9.79 -2.36 -30.42
C PRO A 19 8.62 -1.64 -31.10
N GLN A 20 7.72 -2.38 -31.74
CA GLN A 20 6.54 -1.83 -32.42
C GLN A 20 5.28 -1.81 -31.52
N LEU A 21 5.35 -2.38 -30.31
CA LEU A 21 4.23 -2.43 -29.39
C LEU A 21 3.95 -1.04 -28.82
N LYS A 22 2.72 -0.56 -29.00
CA LYS A 22 2.23 0.67 -28.37
C LYS A 22 1.52 0.30 -27.07
N LEU A 23 1.92 0.91 -25.96
CA LEU A 23 1.35 0.66 -24.64
C LEU A 23 0.54 1.88 -24.21
N HIS A 24 -0.68 1.64 -23.72
CA HIS A 24 -1.46 2.61 -22.97
C HIS A 24 -1.45 2.17 -21.50
N ILE A 25 -1.05 3.05 -20.59
CA ILE A 25 -0.83 2.72 -19.17
C ILE A 25 -1.58 3.72 -18.31
N SER A 26 -2.46 3.21 -17.46
CA SER A 26 -3.16 3.98 -16.43
C SER A 26 -2.60 3.61 -15.06
N ILE A 27 -2.37 4.60 -14.21
CA ILE A 27 -1.98 4.40 -12.80
C ILE A 27 -3.18 4.82 -11.94
N LEU A 28 -3.77 3.86 -11.26
CA LEU A 28 -5.02 4.00 -10.50
C LEU A 28 -4.89 3.27 -9.15
N LYS A 29 -5.87 3.46 -8.26
CA LYS A 29 -5.95 2.70 -7.00
C LYS A 29 -6.37 1.25 -7.26
N SER A 30 -6.00 0.31 -6.39
CA SER A 30 -6.26 -1.13 -6.60
C SER A 30 -7.74 -1.47 -6.81
N ASP A 31 -8.63 -0.82 -6.05
CA ASP A 31 -10.08 -0.94 -6.15
C ASP A 31 -10.58 -0.41 -7.51
N GLU A 32 -10.13 0.78 -7.91
CA GLU A 32 -10.45 1.35 -9.23
C GLU A 32 -9.95 0.46 -10.38
N ILE A 33 -8.78 -0.17 -10.24
CA ILE A 33 -8.26 -1.13 -11.24
C ILE A 33 -9.19 -2.34 -11.33
N LYS A 34 -9.64 -2.90 -10.20
CA LYS A 34 -10.55 -4.05 -10.18
C LYS A 34 -11.88 -3.73 -10.86
N GLU A 35 -12.44 -2.56 -10.58
CA GLU A 35 -13.69 -2.10 -11.19
C GLU A 35 -13.51 -1.86 -12.70
N ARG A 36 -12.46 -1.13 -13.08
CA ARG A 36 -12.24 -0.68 -14.45
C ARG A 36 -11.68 -1.75 -15.38
N TYR A 37 -11.07 -2.82 -14.87
CA TYR A 37 -10.52 -3.88 -15.71
C TYR A 37 -11.57 -4.43 -16.70
N ILE A 38 -12.79 -4.63 -16.22
CA ILE A 38 -13.90 -5.16 -17.02
C ILE A 38 -14.53 -4.05 -17.88
N THR A 39 -14.70 -2.83 -17.35
CA THR A 39 -15.46 -1.76 -18.02
C THR A 39 -14.66 -1.00 -19.07
N ASP A 40 -13.37 -0.74 -18.81
CA ASP A 40 -12.52 0.14 -19.60
C ASP A 40 -11.68 -0.63 -20.64
N LYS A 41 -11.95 -1.93 -20.84
CA LYS A 41 -11.27 -2.82 -21.79
C LYS A 41 -9.74 -2.83 -21.62
N TYR A 42 -9.26 -3.06 -20.40
CA TYR A 42 -7.83 -3.31 -20.18
C TYR A 42 -7.46 -4.75 -20.55
N ASP A 43 -6.37 -4.94 -21.29
CA ASP A 43 -5.85 -6.29 -21.58
C ASP A 43 -5.14 -6.93 -20.37
N LEU A 44 -4.61 -6.09 -19.46
CA LEU A 44 -3.90 -6.52 -18.26
C LEU A 44 -4.14 -5.54 -17.11
N ALA A 45 -4.41 -6.08 -15.93
CA ALA A 45 -4.46 -5.33 -14.67
C ALA A 45 -3.41 -5.86 -13.68
N ILE A 46 -2.69 -4.94 -13.04
CA ILE A 46 -1.77 -5.23 -11.95
C ILE A 46 -2.20 -4.39 -10.76
N TYR A 47 -2.69 -5.05 -9.72
CA TYR A 47 -3.14 -4.38 -8.50
C TYR A 47 -2.60 -5.10 -7.25
N MET A 48 -2.63 -4.40 -6.12
CA MET A 48 -2.34 -4.98 -4.82
C MET A 48 -3.64 -5.45 -4.17
N ASP A 49 -3.61 -6.63 -3.58
CA ASP A 49 -4.69 -7.16 -2.75
C ASP A 49 -4.16 -7.53 -1.37
N ILE A 50 -5.05 -7.54 -0.37
CA ILE A 50 -4.73 -7.90 1.02
C ILE A 50 -5.58 -9.09 1.49
N GLU A 51 -6.76 -9.30 0.90
CA GLU A 51 -7.59 -10.47 1.19
C GLU A 51 -7.57 -11.44 0.01
N GLU A 52 -7.34 -12.73 0.26
CA GLU A 52 -7.55 -13.80 -0.74
C GLU A 52 -9.04 -14.08 -1.00
N LYS A 53 -9.89 -13.05 -1.05
CA LYS A 53 -11.29 -13.17 -1.48
C LYS A 53 -11.38 -13.11 -3.00
N ASN A 54 -10.64 -13.98 -3.67
CA ASN A 54 -10.82 -14.18 -5.10
C ASN A 54 -12.09 -15.02 -5.32
N LYS A 55 -13.26 -14.37 -5.33
CA LYS A 55 -14.41 -14.93 -6.03
C LYS A 55 -14.07 -14.90 -7.52
N THR A 56 -13.61 -16.02 -8.03
CA THR A 56 -13.37 -16.20 -9.46
C THR A 56 -14.72 -16.07 -10.18
N ASN A 57 -14.91 -14.98 -10.93
CA ASN A 57 -15.69 -15.08 -12.15
C ASN A 57 -14.89 -15.99 -13.09
N ASN A 58 -15.54 -17.01 -13.67
CA ASN A 58 -14.89 -18.13 -14.36
C ASN A 58 -13.99 -17.75 -15.56
N ASP A 59 -14.00 -16.48 -15.99
CA ASP A 59 -13.28 -16.03 -17.19
C ASP A 59 -12.00 -15.21 -16.91
N ILE A 60 -11.65 -14.92 -15.65
CA ILE A 60 -10.47 -14.11 -15.31
C ILE A 60 -9.37 -14.96 -14.69
N LYS A 61 -8.23 -15.05 -15.39
CA LYS A 61 -7.02 -15.71 -14.88
C LYS A 61 -6.25 -14.77 -13.95
N ILE A 62 -6.24 -15.08 -12.65
CA ILE A 62 -5.45 -14.35 -11.64
C ILE A 62 -4.09 -15.04 -11.47
N ILE A 63 -3.01 -14.26 -11.52
CA ILE A 63 -1.64 -14.74 -11.30
C ILE A 63 -1.03 -13.96 -10.14
N LYS A 64 -0.67 -14.65 -9.05
CA LYS A 64 0.05 -14.05 -7.92
C LYS A 64 1.48 -13.73 -8.36
N LEU A 65 1.82 -12.44 -8.41
CA LEU A 65 3.16 -11.98 -8.81
C LEU A 65 4.17 -12.01 -7.65
N SER A 66 3.74 -11.60 -6.47
CA SER A 66 4.55 -11.58 -5.26
C SER A 66 3.69 -11.39 -4.03
N GLU A 67 4.16 -11.91 -2.90
CA GLU A 67 3.64 -11.57 -1.57
C GLU A 67 4.69 -10.75 -0.83
N LYS A 68 4.24 -9.71 -0.14
CA LYS A 68 5.11 -8.78 0.59
C LYS A 68 4.49 -8.45 1.95
N PRO A 69 5.25 -8.60 3.05
CA PRO A 69 4.75 -8.27 4.36
C PRO A 69 4.44 -6.78 4.50
N LEU A 70 3.57 -6.47 5.46
CA LEU A 70 3.28 -5.13 5.90
C LEU A 70 4.07 -4.86 7.19
N PHE A 71 4.48 -3.61 7.39
CA PHE A 71 5.24 -3.17 8.54
C PHE A 71 4.64 -1.88 9.09
N TRP A 72 4.54 -1.81 10.41
CA TRP A 72 4.30 -0.56 11.11
C TRP A 72 5.58 0.25 11.15
N VAL A 73 5.49 1.52 10.80
CA VAL A 73 6.64 2.43 10.73
C VAL A 73 6.37 3.78 11.35
N LYS A 74 7.41 4.36 11.93
CA LYS A 74 7.47 5.73 12.45
C LYS A 74 8.76 6.41 12.03
N SER A 75 8.83 7.73 12.23
CA SER A 75 10.13 8.42 12.26
C SER A 75 10.93 7.98 13.49
N PRO A 76 12.26 7.83 13.41
CA PRO A 76 13.14 7.61 14.56
C PRO A 76 12.97 8.66 15.67
N GLU A 77 12.59 9.89 15.30
CA GLU A 77 12.40 11.00 16.24
C GLU A 77 11.05 10.97 16.95
N LEU A 78 10.10 10.16 16.44
CA LEU A 78 8.78 10.04 17.03
C LEU A 78 8.83 9.08 18.22
N ASN A 79 8.73 9.64 19.43
CA ASN A 79 8.53 8.88 20.66
C ASN A 79 7.04 8.66 20.88
N ILE A 80 6.63 7.41 21.03
CA ILE A 80 5.23 7.04 21.22
C ILE A 80 5.15 6.25 22.50
N THR A 81 4.76 6.93 23.57
CA THR A 81 4.66 6.34 24.90
C THR A 81 3.21 6.02 25.29
N ASN A 82 2.23 6.62 24.60
CA ASN A 82 0.83 6.57 25.01
C ASN A 82 -0.14 6.32 23.84
N SER A 83 -1.25 5.71 24.21
CA SER A 83 -2.50 5.63 23.48
C SER A 83 -3.29 6.95 23.61
N PRO A 84 -4.03 7.43 22.58
CA PRO A 84 -4.31 6.77 21.30
C PRO A 84 -3.20 6.94 20.25
N ILE A 85 -3.09 5.96 19.35
CA ILE A 85 -2.07 5.91 18.30
C ILE A 85 -2.31 7.00 17.24
N PRO A 86 -1.31 7.85 16.92
CA PRO A 86 -1.40 8.82 15.83
C PRO A 86 -1.24 8.12 14.48
N LEU A 87 -2.36 7.86 13.78
CA LEU A 87 -2.37 7.08 12.56
C LEU A 87 -2.31 7.97 11.30
N ILE A 88 -1.39 7.63 10.39
CA ILE A 88 -1.26 8.20 9.06
C ILE A 88 -1.80 7.19 8.03
N THR A 89 -2.82 7.58 7.26
CA THR A 89 -3.38 6.75 6.20
C THR A 89 -3.57 7.51 4.89
N MET A 90 -3.91 6.79 3.83
CA MET A 90 -4.43 7.46 2.63
C MET A 90 -5.88 7.93 2.86
N SER A 91 -6.33 8.92 2.08
CA SER A 91 -7.71 9.39 2.01
C SER A 91 -8.54 8.50 1.06
N SER A 92 -9.75 8.18 1.49
CA SER A 92 -10.77 7.34 0.81
C SER A 92 -10.27 5.96 0.33
N SER A 93 -11.20 5.16 -0.23
CA SER A 93 -11.15 3.72 -0.55
C SER A 93 -9.74 3.15 -0.80
N CYS A 94 -9.08 2.75 0.28
CA CYS A 94 -7.79 2.09 0.21
C CYS A 94 -7.89 0.81 1.03
N ILE A 95 -7.68 -0.33 0.36
CA ILE A 95 -7.71 -1.64 1.02
C ILE A 95 -6.74 -1.71 2.21
N LEU A 96 -5.58 -1.03 2.11
CA LEU A 96 -4.61 -0.96 3.20
C LEU A 96 -5.10 -0.10 4.37
N LYS A 97 -5.83 0.98 4.11
CA LYS A 97 -6.44 1.81 5.17
C LYS A 97 -7.43 0.97 5.98
N SER A 98 -8.39 0.33 5.30
CA SER A 98 -9.38 -0.52 5.96
C SER A 98 -8.73 -1.67 6.72
N PHE A 99 -7.76 -2.36 6.11
CA PHE A 99 -7.00 -3.42 6.77
C PHE A 99 -6.27 -2.94 8.04
N THR A 100 -5.68 -1.74 8.00
CA THR A 100 -4.95 -1.14 9.11
C THR A 100 -5.89 -0.79 10.26
N GLU A 101 -7.02 -0.14 9.94
CA GLU A 101 -8.07 0.20 10.90
C GLU A 101 -8.67 -1.05 11.55
N ASP A 102 -9.05 -2.03 10.74
CA ASP A 102 -9.63 -3.28 11.23
C ASP A 102 -8.66 -4.03 12.14
N SER A 103 -7.36 -4.03 11.83
CA SER A 103 -6.33 -4.66 12.65
C SER A 103 -6.21 -3.96 14.01
N LEU A 104 -6.19 -2.63 14.06
CA LEU A 104 -6.14 -1.87 15.32
C LEU A 104 -7.41 -2.07 16.16
N VAL A 105 -8.59 -2.05 15.52
CA VAL A 105 -9.88 -2.29 16.19
C VAL A 105 -9.92 -3.69 16.79
N LYS A 106 -9.50 -4.72 16.05
CA LYS A 106 -9.44 -6.10 16.54
C LYS A 106 -8.50 -6.25 17.74
N SER A 107 -7.37 -5.53 17.73
CA SER A 107 -6.42 -5.49 18.84
C SER A 107 -6.82 -4.55 19.98
N LYS A 108 -7.99 -3.89 19.89
CA LYS A 108 -8.49 -2.91 20.88
C LYS A 108 -7.52 -1.76 21.16
N LEU A 109 -6.72 -1.38 20.16
CA LEU A 109 -5.81 -0.25 20.23
C LEU A 109 -6.53 1.00 19.73
N PRO A 110 -6.82 1.99 20.59
CA PRO A 110 -7.47 3.20 20.13
C PRO A 110 -6.48 4.04 19.32
N PHE A 111 -6.98 4.68 18.28
CA PHE A 111 -6.21 5.48 17.36
C PHE A 111 -7.01 6.70 16.93
N TYR A 112 -6.32 7.69 16.37
CA TYR A 112 -6.93 8.82 15.68
C TYR A 112 -6.14 9.10 14.40
N PHE A 113 -6.77 9.71 13.41
CA PHE A 113 -6.06 10.12 12.19
C PHE A 113 -5.28 11.40 12.45
N SER A 114 -3.95 11.30 12.57
CA SER A 114 -3.08 12.47 12.71
C SER A 114 -2.80 13.13 11.35
N HIS A 115 -2.83 12.35 10.26
CA HIS A 115 -2.69 12.85 8.90
C HIS A 115 -3.38 11.94 7.87
N THR A 116 -3.91 12.54 6.80
CA THR A 116 -4.45 11.80 5.65
C THR A 116 -3.97 12.40 4.33
N THR A 117 -3.78 11.57 3.32
CA THR A 117 -3.19 11.99 2.04
C THR A 117 -3.63 11.11 0.87
N THR A 118 -3.50 11.53 -0.38
CA THR A 118 -4.03 10.80 -1.54
C THR A 118 -3.09 9.74 -2.11
N GLY A 119 -1.85 9.61 -1.60
CA GLY A 119 -0.86 8.71 -2.16
C GLY A 119 0.29 8.35 -1.22
N VAL A 120 1.03 7.30 -1.57
CA VAL A 120 2.14 6.74 -0.77
C VAL A 120 3.21 7.77 -0.45
N ARG A 121 3.54 8.64 -1.41
CA ARG A 121 4.56 9.69 -1.20
C ARG A 121 4.14 10.66 -0.09
N GLY A 122 2.85 10.95 0.01
CA GLY A 122 2.31 11.75 1.10
C GLY A 122 2.43 11.02 2.44
N ILE A 123 2.18 9.70 2.48
CA ILE A 123 2.37 8.92 3.71
C ILE A 123 3.83 8.94 4.12
N ILE A 124 4.74 8.66 3.18
CA ILE A 124 6.18 8.66 3.42
C ILE A 124 6.61 10.00 4.01
N ALA A 125 6.25 11.12 3.36
CA ALA A 125 6.60 12.45 3.84
C ALA A 125 6.04 12.75 5.25
N ALA A 126 4.80 12.34 5.54
CA ALA A 126 4.19 12.54 6.84
C ALA A 126 4.85 11.69 7.95
N VAL A 127 5.22 10.45 7.64
CA VAL A 127 5.95 9.59 8.57
C VAL A 127 7.35 10.14 8.82
N GLU A 128 8.08 10.54 7.77
CA GLU A 128 9.41 11.16 7.88
C GLU A 128 9.38 12.44 8.73
N ALA A 129 8.33 13.25 8.60
CA ALA A 129 8.10 14.44 9.41
C ALA A 129 7.65 14.16 10.86
N GLY A 130 7.54 12.89 11.26
CA GLY A 130 7.17 12.51 12.63
C GLY A 130 5.70 12.77 12.98
N LEU A 131 4.80 12.86 11.99
CA LEU A 131 3.39 13.17 12.24
C LEU A 131 2.58 11.98 12.81
N GLY A 132 3.17 10.79 12.87
CA GLY A 132 2.50 9.59 13.35
C GLY A 132 3.11 8.28 12.82
N ILE A 133 2.34 7.20 12.95
CA ILE A 133 2.65 5.85 12.50
C ILE A 133 1.86 5.54 11.23
N SER A 134 2.44 4.78 10.32
CA SER A 134 1.67 4.15 9.22
C SER A 134 1.97 2.67 9.09
N CYS A 135 1.02 1.92 8.54
CA CYS A 135 1.25 0.54 8.10
C CYS A 135 1.56 0.55 6.61
N LEU A 136 2.77 0.15 6.24
CA LEU A 136 3.28 0.19 4.87
C LEU A 136 3.69 -1.19 4.39
N ASN A 137 3.50 -1.47 3.11
CA ASN A 137 4.11 -2.64 2.49
C ASN A 137 5.63 -2.52 2.52
N GLN A 138 6.36 -3.63 2.68
CA GLN A 138 7.82 -3.71 2.57
C GLN A 138 8.34 -2.93 1.34
N SER A 139 7.54 -2.93 0.27
CA SER A 139 7.89 -2.29 -0.98
C SER A 139 8.06 -0.77 -0.92
N SER A 140 7.42 -0.12 0.05
CA SER A 140 7.39 1.34 0.23
C SER A 140 8.33 1.83 1.32
N LEU A 141 9.05 0.94 1.99
CA LEU A 141 10.00 1.30 3.03
C LEU A 141 11.23 1.98 2.45
N ASN A 142 11.77 2.94 3.21
CA ASN A 142 13.04 3.60 2.94
C ASN A 142 13.88 3.64 4.23
N SER A 143 15.11 4.16 4.14
CA SER A 143 16.05 4.25 5.27
C SER A 143 15.67 5.29 6.32
N SER A 144 14.68 6.14 6.05
CA SER A 144 14.22 7.20 6.96
C SER A 144 13.25 6.68 8.02
N PHE A 145 12.85 5.41 7.94
CA PHE A 145 11.86 4.79 8.83
C PHE A 145 12.49 3.91 9.88
N GLU A 146 11.89 3.93 11.06
CA GLU A 146 12.04 2.91 12.08
C GLU A 146 10.85 1.95 11.99
N ILE A 147 11.13 0.64 11.89
CA ILE A 147 10.11 -0.41 11.95
C ILE A 147 9.76 -0.64 13.42
N ILE A 148 8.47 -0.59 13.73
CA ILE A 148 7.97 -0.84 15.09
C ILE A 148 7.85 -2.35 15.27
N ASN A 149 8.70 -2.92 16.13
CA ASN A 149 8.69 -4.35 16.43
C ASN A 149 7.53 -4.71 17.38
N ILE A 150 7.13 -5.99 17.34
CA ILE A 150 6.07 -6.58 18.16
C ILE A 150 6.35 -6.44 19.68
N GLU A 151 7.62 -6.33 20.06
CA GLU A 151 8.07 -6.14 21.45
C GLU A 151 7.99 -4.68 21.94
N SER A 152 7.53 -3.75 21.10
CA SER A 152 7.28 -2.37 21.53
C SER A 152 6.06 -2.29 22.45
N ASP A 153 6.05 -1.31 23.35
CA ASP A 153 4.93 -1.06 24.30
C ASP A 153 3.56 -0.86 23.61
N LEU A 154 3.55 -0.63 22.29
CA LEU A 154 2.36 -0.37 21.49
C LEU A 154 1.57 -1.62 21.09
N ASN A 155 2.11 -2.84 21.27
CA ASN A 155 1.45 -4.12 20.96
C ASN A 155 0.75 -4.14 19.57
N LEU A 156 1.38 -3.55 18.55
CA LEU A 156 0.80 -3.47 17.20
C LEU A 156 0.65 -4.87 16.58
N PRO A 157 -0.45 -5.14 15.86
CA PRO A 157 -0.72 -6.42 15.22
C PRO A 157 0.17 -6.70 13.99
#